data_AF-A0A356QYZ1-F1
#
_entry.id   AF-A0A356QYZ1-F1
#
_cell.length_a   1.000
_cell.length_b   1.000
_cell.length_c   1.000
_cell.angle_alpha   90.00
_cell.angle_beta   90.00
_cell.angle_gamma   90.00
#
_symmetry.space_group_name_H-M   'P 1'
#
loop_
_entity.id
_entity.type
_entity.pdbx_description
1 polymer ?
#
loop_
_entity_poly.entity_id
_entity_poly.type
_entity_poly.pdbx_seq_one_letter_code
_entity_poly.pdbx_strand_id
1 'polypeptide(L)'
;MSLSIDQKKTVVTEVTQMLSAAQAAVLAEYRGLTVAQITELRTEARNLGVDVRVVKNTLARRCVADSNFECLTDHFTGPLMISSSEDPVAVAKLVSKFAKDNEELKITIGAMNGDL
;
A
#
# COMPACT_ATOMS: atom_id res chain seq x y z
N MET A 1 21.14 2.20 1.97
CA MET A 1 21.40 3.62 1.65
C MET A 1 20.34 4.51 2.30
N SER A 2 20.73 5.57 2.98
CA SER A 2 19.82 6.56 3.57
C SER A 2 19.42 7.59 2.52
N LEU A 3 18.12 7.72 2.23
CA LEU A 3 17.62 8.88 1.49
C LEU A 3 18.05 10.18 2.21
N SER A 4 18.48 11.18 1.44
CA SER A 4 18.69 12.53 1.94
C SER A 4 17.37 13.11 2.48
N ILE A 5 17.44 14.13 3.33
CA ILE A 5 16.24 14.74 3.94
C ILE A 5 15.27 15.25 2.86
N ASP A 6 15.81 15.78 1.77
CA ASP A 6 15.01 16.27 0.65
C ASP A 6 14.32 15.13 -0.11
N GLN A 7 15.01 14.01 -0.36
CA GLN A 7 14.41 12.83 -0.98
C GLN A 7 13.31 12.20 -0.11
N LYS A 8 13.45 12.25 1.23
CA LYS A 8 12.39 11.77 2.13
C LYS A 8 11.16 12.68 2.04
N LYS A 9 11.35 13.99 1.93
CA LYS A 9 10.25 14.94 1.77
C LYS A 9 9.51 14.70 0.44
N THR A 10 10.23 14.54 -0.67
CA THR A 10 9.59 14.28 -1.97
C THR A 10 8.80 12.97 -1.96
N VAL A 11 9.36 11.90 -1.39
CA VAL A 11 8.65 10.61 -1.26
C VAL A 11 7.40 10.75 -0.38
N VAL A 12 7.49 11.51 0.71
CA VAL A 12 6.33 11.76 1.58
C VAL A 12 5.26 12.54 0.82
N THR A 13 5.61 13.63 0.13
CA THR A 13 4.64 14.44 -0.63
C THR A 13 3.98 13.67 -1.77
N GLU A 14 4.71 12.82 -2.47
CA GLU A 14 4.14 11.98 -3.52
C GLU A 14 3.16 10.95 -2.95
N VAL A 15 3.52 10.30 -1.86
CA VAL A 15 2.69 9.26 -1.23
C VAL A 15 1.46 9.88 -0.57
N THR A 16 1.57 11.06 0.04
CA THR A 16 0.39 11.78 0.58
C THR A 16 -0.55 12.20 -0.53
N GLN A 17 -0.06 12.67 -1.67
CA GLN A 17 -0.90 13.00 -2.83
C GLN A 17 -1.64 11.77 -3.36
N MET A 18 -0.93 10.63 -3.52
CA MET A 18 -1.56 9.37 -3.93
C MET A 18 -2.62 8.90 -2.93
N LEU A 19 -2.33 8.98 -1.63
CA LEU A 19 -3.28 8.61 -0.58
C LEU A 19 -4.47 9.57 -0.52
N SER A 20 -4.28 10.86 -0.81
CA SER A 20 -5.37 11.85 -0.83
C SER A 20 -6.33 11.65 -1.99
N ALA A 21 -5.86 11.12 -3.13
CA ALA A 21 -6.69 10.77 -4.27
C ALA A 21 -7.38 9.41 -4.09
N ALA A 22 -6.82 8.52 -3.26
CA ALA A 22 -7.35 7.18 -3.08
C ALA A 22 -8.55 7.13 -2.14
N GLN A 23 -9.54 6.30 -2.50
CA GLN A 23 -10.71 6.01 -1.66
C GLN A 23 -10.50 4.77 -0.81
N ALA A 24 -9.60 3.87 -1.21
CA ALA A 24 -9.25 2.69 -0.44
C ALA A 24 -7.74 2.43 -0.42
N ALA A 25 -7.27 1.99 0.74
CA ALA A 25 -5.91 1.57 0.97
C ALA A 25 -5.90 0.20 1.67
N VAL A 26 -5.12 -0.74 1.16
CA VAL A 26 -4.93 -2.07 1.75
C VAL A 26 -3.45 -2.29 2.05
N LEU A 27 -3.20 -2.73 3.28
CA LEU A 27 -1.91 -3.16 3.78
C LEU A 27 -1.78 -4.68 3.63
N ALA A 28 -0.67 -5.08 3.03
CA ALA A 28 -0.35 -6.48 2.86
C ALA A 28 1.11 -6.75 3.21
N GLU A 29 1.37 -7.85 3.92
CA GLU A 29 2.71 -8.37 4.12
C GLU A 29 3.14 -9.16 2.87
N TYR A 30 4.27 -8.76 2.29
CA TYR A 30 4.80 -9.37 1.06
C TYR A 30 5.94 -10.37 1.34
N ARG A 31 6.15 -10.77 2.60
CA ARG A 31 7.27 -11.62 3.01
C ARG A 31 7.04 -13.06 2.56
N GLY A 32 7.91 -13.56 1.68
CA GLY A 32 7.84 -14.90 1.09
C GLY A 32 7.80 -14.84 -0.44
N LEU A 33 7.19 -13.78 -0.97
CA LEU A 33 7.01 -13.64 -2.41
C LEU A 33 8.32 -13.60 -3.20
N THR A 34 8.33 -14.36 -4.28
CA THR A 34 9.37 -14.31 -5.31
C THR A 34 9.26 -13.03 -6.14
N VAL A 35 10.37 -12.66 -6.80
CA VAL A 35 10.40 -11.48 -7.69
C VAL A 35 9.35 -11.59 -8.79
N ALA A 36 9.09 -12.80 -9.30
CA ALA A 36 8.08 -13.07 -10.33
C ALA A 36 6.66 -12.71 -9.85
N GLN A 37 6.28 -13.16 -8.66
CA GLN A 37 4.97 -12.83 -8.06
C GLN A 37 4.83 -11.32 -7.80
N ILE A 38 5.90 -10.65 -7.38
CA ILE A 38 5.88 -9.18 -7.20
C ILE A 38 5.76 -8.44 -8.53
N THR A 39 6.37 -8.95 -9.61
CA THR A 39 6.19 -8.36 -10.94
C THR A 39 4.77 -8.54 -11.44
N GLU A 40 4.17 -9.70 -11.25
CA GLU A 40 2.78 -10.01 -11.61
C GLU A 40 1.80 -9.10 -10.85
N LEU A 41 1.98 -8.95 -9.52
CA LEU A 41 1.24 -7.99 -8.69
C LEU A 41 1.25 -6.59 -9.29
N ARG A 42 2.42 -6.11 -9.69
CA ARG A 42 2.58 -4.76 -10.21
C ARG A 42 1.93 -4.59 -11.58
N THR A 43 1.98 -5.60 -12.44
CA THR A 43 1.28 -5.57 -13.73
C THR A 43 -0.23 -5.58 -13.56
N GLU A 44 -0.76 -6.46 -12.71
CA GLU A 44 -2.19 -6.51 -12.45
C GLU A 44 -2.70 -5.25 -11.77
N ALA A 45 -1.92 -4.70 -10.84
CA ALA A 45 -2.25 -3.46 -10.18
C ALA A 45 -2.34 -2.29 -11.16
N ARG A 46 -1.37 -2.16 -12.07
CA ARG A 46 -1.41 -1.15 -13.14
C ARG A 46 -2.62 -1.32 -14.06
N ASN A 47 -2.98 -2.56 -14.39
CA ASN A 47 -4.15 -2.83 -15.24
C ASN A 47 -5.47 -2.43 -14.57
N LEU A 48 -5.52 -2.49 -13.25
CA LEU A 48 -6.69 -2.15 -12.43
C LEU A 48 -6.65 -0.71 -11.90
N GLY A 49 -5.65 0.09 -12.27
CA GLY A 49 -5.49 1.46 -11.74
C GLY A 49 -5.17 1.51 -10.24
N VAL A 50 -4.60 0.43 -9.70
CA VAL A 50 -4.16 0.33 -8.31
C VAL A 50 -2.68 0.67 -8.23
N ASP A 51 -2.34 1.68 -7.44
CA ASP A 51 -0.97 2.03 -7.15
C ASP A 51 -0.45 1.19 -6.01
N VAL A 52 0.68 0.52 -6.21
CA VAL A 52 1.31 -0.29 -5.17
C VAL A 52 2.73 0.15 -4.91
N ARG A 53 2.97 0.59 -3.67
CA ARG A 53 4.26 1.12 -3.22
C ARG A 53 4.70 0.43 -1.95
N VAL A 54 6.00 0.12 -1.91
CA VAL A 54 6.68 -0.34 -0.70
C VAL A 54 7.48 0.85 -0.17
N VAL A 55 7.06 1.37 0.99
CA VAL A 55 7.65 2.55 1.62
C VAL A 55 8.04 2.18 3.05
N LYS A 56 9.11 2.78 3.58
CA LYS A 56 9.49 2.57 4.99
C LYS A 56 8.31 2.90 5.90
N ASN A 57 8.02 2.04 6.87
CA ASN A 57 6.92 2.21 7.82
C ASN A 57 6.96 3.57 8.54
N THR A 58 8.15 4.07 8.88
CA THR A 58 8.29 5.39 9.52
C THR A 58 7.95 6.56 8.61
N LEU A 59 8.09 6.41 7.29
CA LEU A 59 7.63 7.39 6.31
C LEU A 59 6.13 7.21 6.04
N ALA A 60 5.67 5.96 5.90
CA ALA A 60 4.25 5.66 5.70
C ALA A 60 3.38 6.20 6.85
N ARG A 61 3.80 6.03 8.11
CA ARG A 61 3.11 6.62 9.28
C ARG A 61 2.99 8.14 9.20
N ARG A 62 4.02 8.82 8.67
CA ARG A 62 3.97 10.28 8.46
C ARG A 62 3.02 10.65 7.34
N CYS A 63 3.03 9.91 6.24
CA CYS A 63 2.12 10.17 5.12
C CYS A 63 0.65 9.96 5.52
N VAL A 64 0.39 8.96 6.37
CA VAL A 64 -0.96 8.61 6.78
C VAL A 64 -1.48 9.55 7.87
N ALA A 65 -0.62 10.04 8.77
CA ALA A 65 -0.97 11.03 9.80
C ALA A 65 -1.48 12.36 9.22
N ASP A 66 -1.07 12.71 7.99
CA ASP A 66 -1.53 13.92 7.31
C ASP A 66 -2.74 13.66 6.39
N SER A 67 -3.38 12.48 6.47
CA SER A 67 -4.46 12.04 5.56
C SER A 67 -5.66 11.45 6.32
N ASN A 68 -6.80 11.31 5.63
CA ASN A 68 -8.02 10.69 6.17
C ASN A 68 -7.87 9.21 6.58
N PHE A 69 -6.68 8.62 6.44
CA PHE A 69 -6.41 7.22 6.76
C PHE A 69 -5.68 7.03 8.10
N GLU A 70 -5.74 7.99 9.04
CA GLU A 70 -5.10 7.91 10.37
C GLU A 70 -5.31 6.56 11.07
N CYS A 71 -6.44 5.88 10.84
CA CYS A 71 -6.76 4.54 11.33
C CYS A 71 -5.72 3.46 10.97
N LEU A 72 -4.94 3.65 9.89
CA LEU A 72 -3.90 2.71 9.45
C LEU A 72 -2.57 2.88 10.18
N THR A 73 -2.36 3.99 10.93
CA THR A 73 -1.07 4.35 11.53
C THR A 73 -0.49 3.27 12.46
N ASP A 74 -1.34 2.65 13.26
CA ASP A 74 -0.95 1.62 14.24
C ASP A 74 -0.65 0.27 13.59
N HIS A 75 -1.17 0.02 12.39
CA HIS A 75 -1.02 -1.23 11.67
C HIS A 75 0.25 -1.29 10.80
N PHE A 76 1.03 -0.21 10.72
CA PHE A 76 2.34 -0.20 10.06
C PHE A 76 3.43 -0.91 10.88
N THR A 77 3.30 -2.23 11.06
CA THR A 77 4.29 -3.10 11.70
C THR A 77 4.69 -4.24 10.76
N GLY A 78 6.00 -4.49 10.59
CA GLY A 78 6.49 -5.52 9.67
C GLY A 78 6.77 -5.04 8.23
N PRO A 79 7.13 -5.97 7.31
CA PRO A 79 7.39 -5.67 5.91
C PRO A 79 6.08 -5.51 5.12
N LEU A 80 5.55 -4.29 5.14
CA LEU A 80 4.26 -3.97 4.54
C LEU A 80 4.38 -3.30 3.18
N MET A 81 3.44 -3.64 2.31
CA MET A 81 3.18 -3.05 1.01
C MET A 81 1.85 -2.30 1.09
N ILE A 82 1.83 -1.08 0.57
CA ILE A 82 0.62 -0.25 0.50
C ILE A 82 0.09 -0.37 -0.91
N SER A 83 -1.14 -0.84 -1.04
CA SER A 83 -1.93 -0.82 -2.28
C SER A 83 -3.05 0.19 -2.12
N SER A 84 -3.10 1.19 -2.98
CA SER A 84 -4.01 2.33 -2.90
C SER A 84 -4.68 2.55 -4.24
N SER A 85 -5.97 2.82 -4.27
CA SER A 85 -6.69 3.15 -5.52
C SER A 85 -7.91 4.01 -5.25
N GLU A 86 -8.37 4.68 -6.30
CA GLU A 86 -9.66 5.36 -6.37
C GLU A 86 -10.82 4.35 -6.30
N ASP A 87 -10.63 3.12 -6.81
CA ASP A 87 -11.67 2.10 -6.85
C ASP A 87 -11.50 1.03 -5.75
N PRO A 88 -12.32 1.04 -4.68
CA PRO A 88 -12.23 0.07 -3.58
C PRO A 88 -12.45 -1.38 -4.03
N VAL A 89 -13.31 -1.58 -5.03
CA VAL A 89 -13.63 -2.89 -5.59
C VAL A 89 -12.44 -3.46 -6.37
N ALA A 90 -11.67 -2.61 -7.04
CA ALA A 90 -10.49 -3.02 -7.80
C ALA A 90 -9.38 -3.51 -6.86
N VAL A 91 -9.14 -2.78 -5.77
CA VAL A 91 -8.16 -3.17 -4.73
C VAL A 91 -8.57 -4.48 -4.07
N ALA A 92 -9.82 -4.61 -3.63
CA ALA A 92 -10.29 -5.83 -2.97
C ALA A 92 -10.22 -7.07 -3.89
N LYS A 93 -10.56 -6.91 -5.18
CA LYS A 93 -10.46 -8.00 -6.17
C LYS A 93 -9.02 -8.40 -6.44
N LEU A 94 -8.12 -7.44 -6.58
CA LEU A 94 -6.71 -7.71 -6.81
C LEU A 94 -6.14 -8.47 -5.61
N VAL A 95 -6.31 -7.91 -4.42
CA VAL A 95 -5.73 -8.47 -3.20
C VAL A 95 -6.34 -9.84 -2.87
N SER A 96 -7.64 -10.05 -3.09
CA SER A 96 -8.28 -11.37 -2.87
C SER A 96 -7.90 -12.43 -3.90
N LYS A 97 -7.66 -12.06 -5.16
CA LYS A 97 -7.10 -12.98 -6.17
C LYS A 97 -5.66 -13.35 -5.79
N PHE A 98 -4.86 -12.34 -5.46
CA PHE A 98 -3.47 -12.56 -5.14
C PHE A 98 -3.25 -13.35 -3.86
N ALA A 99 -4.11 -13.18 -2.85
CA ALA A 99 -4.07 -13.98 -1.63
C ALA A 99 -4.54 -15.44 -1.85
N LYS A 100 -5.34 -15.71 -2.90
CA LYS A 100 -5.71 -17.08 -3.28
C LYS A 100 -4.60 -17.78 -4.04
N ASP A 101 -3.94 -17.04 -4.93
CA ASP A 101 -2.87 -17.60 -5.77
C ASP A 101 -1.55 -17.72 -5.00
N ASN A 102 -1.35 -16.90 -3.95
CA ASN A 102 -0.16 -16.89 -3.11
C ASN A 102 -0.53 -16.84 -1.62
N GLU A 103 -0.51 -18.00 -0.96
CA GLU A 103 -0.79 -18.14 0.48
C GLU A 103 0.18 -17.36 1.39
N GLU A 104 1.34 -17.01 0.86
CA GLU A 104 2.36 -16.22 1.57
C GLU A 104 2.02 -14.73 1.67
N LEU A 105 1.07 -14.26 0.85
CA LEU A 105 0.64 -12.87 0.83
C LEU A 105 -0.44 -12.66 1.90
N LYS A 106 -0.01 -12.22 3.09
CA LYS A 106 -0.92 -11.99 4.21
C LYS A 106 -1.48 -10.59 4.17
N ILE A 107 -2.79 -10.48 3.95
CA ILE A 107 -3.53 -9.23 4.07
C ILE A 107 -3.61 -8.90 5.55
N THR A 108 -3.05 -7.76 5.97
CA THR A 108 -3.11 -7.34 7.37
C THR A 108 -4.37 -6.55 7.64
N ILE A 109 -4.62 -5.49 6.86
CA ILE A 109 -5.79 -4.62 7.06
C ILE A 109 -6.14 -3.85 5.77
N GLY A 110 -7.42 -3.62 5.55
CA GLY A 110 -7.92 -2.66 4.58
C GLY A 110 -8.53 -1.46 5.30
N ALA A 111 -8.49 -0.29 4.69
CA ALA A 111 -9.31 0.85 5.08
C ALA A 111 -9.96 1.43 3.82
N MET A 112 -11.23 1.81 3.95
CA MET A 112 -12.03 2.42 2.90
C MET A 112 -12.63 3.72 3.44
N ASN A 113 -12.35 4.84 2.77
CA ASN A 113 -12.87 6.16 3.13
C ASN A 113 -12.66 6.57 4.60
N GLY A 114 -11.51 6.20 5.19
CA GLY A 114 -11.16 6.57 6.57
C GLY A 114 -11.75 5.68 7.66
N ASP A 115 -12.51 4.64 7.30
CA ASP A 115 -12.95 3.59 8.21
C ASP A 115 -12.32 2.24 7.82
N LEU A 116 -12.11 1.37 8.82
CA LEU A 116 -11.54 0.01 8.67
C LEU A 116 -12.53 -0.96 7.99
#